data_AF-A0A8D8D446-F1
#
_entry.id   AF-A0A8D8D446-F1
#
_cell.length_a   1.000
_cell.length_b   1.000
_cell.length_c   1.000
_cell.angle_alpha   90.00
_cell.angle_beta   90.00
_cell.angle_gamma   90.00
#
_symmetry.space_group_name_H-M   'P 1'
#
loop_
_entity.id
_entity.type
_entity.pdbx_description
1 polymer ?
#
loop_
_entity_poly.entity_id
_entity_poly.type
_entity_poly.pdbx_seq_one_letter_code
_entity_poly.pdbx_strand_id
1 'polypeptide(L)'
;MATARDSDISLWLHNKLGTSNDSWISGSIISQLNKEVLRNIKECFSDLQTQVKLKLLLSFFHIPRRIVEEWKTELEEVIEVAGLDSELWVSMIAETIKTLPTTGSLNTEISDYEETRPIFTDMVNELRRLVVKNADLGLLPLECQYLNKAALVSVVGQQATPVKHFTLKRKPKSANLRAELLQKSSDAQSCLKKISAPTVPLRSRGIPRKMTDTTPLKGIPSRVPTGGFRSPPSSQGPNRPCLSRTPAGRKEGGVKLLEIGEQPLGYAAAKKRKREQEKEEQQKKAAEQAT
;
A
#
# COMPACT_ATOMS: atom_id res chain seq x y z
N MET A 1 -44.86 22.41 24.38
CA MET A 1 -44.03 22.58 25.59
C MET A 1 -42.85 21.64 25.42
N ALA A 2 -41.68 22.14 25.01
CA ALA A 2 -40.46 21.35 25.02
C ALA A 2 -40.16 21.02 26.49
N THR A 3 -40.19 19.74 26.84
CA THR A 3 -40.01 19.33 28.23
C THR A 3 -38.51 19.39 28.53
N ALA A 4 -38.09 19.67 29.77
CA ALA A 4 -36.68 19.90 30.10
C ALA A 4 -35.68 18.86 29.53
N ARG A 5 -36.14 17.62 29.27
CA ARG A 5 -35.36 16.56 28.61
C ARG A 5 -34.92 16.90 27.17
N ASP A 6 -35.76 17.57 26.39
CA ASP A 6 -35.49 17.91 24.99
C ASP A 6 -34.41 18.99 24.90
N SER A 7 -34.47 19.94 25.84
CA SER A 7 -33.47 21.00 26.02
C SER A 7 -32.10 20.42 26.44
N ASP A 8 -32.10 19.38 27.28
CA ASP A 8 -30.86 18.73 27.74
C ASP A 8 -30.15 17.99 26.60
N ILE A 9 -30.90 17.35 25.70
CA ILE A 9 -30.34 16.59 24.58
C ILE A 9 -29.82 17.50 23.47
N SER A 10 -30.56 18.56 23.16
CA SER A 10 -30.11 19.58 22.20
C SER A 10 -28.79 20.23 22.64
N LEU A 11 -28.69 20.62 23.90
CA LEU A 11 -27.47 21.19 24.47
C LEU A 11 -26.33 20.17 24.51
N TRP A 12 -26.62 18.91 24.84
CA TRP A 12 -25.65 17.83 24.83
C TRP A 12 -25.07 17.60 23.42
N LEU A 13 -25.91 17.53 22.38
CA LEU A 13 -25.47 17.41 20.99
C LEU A 13 -24.63 18.60 20.55
N HIS A 14 -25.03 19.82 20.91
CA HIS A 14 -24.25 21.01 20.63
C HIS A 14 -22.86 20.94 21.28
N ASN A 15 -22.77 20.51 22.55
CA ASN A 15 -21.49 20.36 23.23
C ASN A 15 -20.60 19.28 22.59
N LYS A 16 -21.19 18.19 22.10
CA LYS A 16 -20.46 17.09 21.48
C LYS A 16 -20.05 17.35 20.02
N LEU A 17 -20.89 18.03 19.25
CA LEU A 17 -20.73 18.18 17.79
C LEU A 17 -20.56 19.63 17.34
N GLY A 18 -21.15 20.60 18.03
CA GLY A 18 -21.17 22.02 17.65
C GLY A 18 -19.96 22.84 18.11
N THR A 19 -19.16 22.34 19.05
CA THR A 19 -18.05 23.11 19.64
C THR A 19 -16.79 23.15 18.76
N SER A 20 -16.64 22.23 17.80
CA SER A 20 -15.46 22.17 16.92
C SER A 20 -15.72 22.86 15.58
N ASN A 21 -14.77 23.67 15.14
CA ASN A 21 -14.73 24.20 13.77
C ASN A 21 -14.33 23.13 12.73
N ASP A 22 -13.98 21.92 13.18
CA ASP A 22 -13.72 20.81 12.29
C ASP A 22 -15.01 20.39 11.60
N SER A 23 -14.98 20.28 10.28
CA SER A 23 -16.12 19.81 9.48
C SER A 23 -16.25 18.29 9.50
N TRP A 24 -15.21 17.58 9.95
CA TRP A 24 -15.22 16.13 10.09
C TRP A 24 -15.75 15.69 11.45
N ILE A 25 -16.28 14.48 11.47
CA ILE A 25 -16.79 13.84 12.68
C ILE A 25 -15.67 13.15 13.44
N SER A 26 -15.62 13.38 14.75
CA SER A 26 -14.87 12.53 15.66
C SER A 26 -15.75 11.34 16.05
N GLY A 27 -15.24 10.11 15.96
CA GLY A 27 -15.99 8.87 16.27
C GLY A 27 -16.48 8.75 17.71
N SER A 28 -16.19 9.73 18.58
CA SER A 28 -16.59 9.76 20.00
C SER A 28 -18.11 9.75 20.25
N ILE A 29 -18.93 10.26 19.33
CA ILE A 29 -20.38 10.36 19.54
C ILE A 29 -21.08 9.00 19.45
N ILE A 30 -20.55 8.10 18.62
CA ILE A 30 -21.19 6.82 18.27
C ILE A 30 -21.35 5.92 19.50
N SER A 31 -20.38 5.94 20.42
CA SER A 31 -20.43 5.15 21.64
C SER A 31 -21.51 5.61 22.64
N GLN A 32 -22.06 6.81 22.44
CA GLN A 32 -23.09 7.40 23.30
C GLN A 32 -24.47 7.39 22.63
N LEU A 33 -24.55 7.15 21.32
CA LEU A 33 -25.83 6.94 20.63
C LEU A 33 -26.46 5.63 21.08
N ASN A 34 -27.78 5.61 21.16
CA ASN A 34 -28.62 4.45 21.41
C ASN A 34 -30.05 4.76 20.95
N LYS A 35 -30.95 3.77 20.95
CA LYS A 35 -32.35 3.95 20.48
C LYS A 35 -33.06 5.11 21.16
N GLU A 36 -32.94 5.22 22.48
CA GLU A 36 -33.60 6.26 23.25
C GLU A 36 -33.08 7.66 22.88
N VAL A 37 -31.76 7.79 22.76
CA VAL A 37 -31.14 9.04 22.31
C VAL A 37 -31.59 9.43 20.90
N LEU A 38 -31.70 8.47 19.97
CA LEU A 38 -32.18 8.72 18.61
C LEU A 38 -33.65 9.17 18.57
N ARG A 39 -34.51 8.58 19.41
CA ARG A 39 -35.92 9.02 19.54
C ARG A 39 -36.02 10.45 20.02
N ASN A 40 -35.25 10.79 21.05
CA ASN A 40 -35.24 12.16 21.56
C ASN A 40 -34.62 13.16 20.58
N ILE A 41 -33.59 12.74 19.83
CA ILE A 41 -32.99 13.54 18.74
C ILE A 41 -34.05 13.92 17.71
N LYS A 42 -34.91 12.99 17.31
CA LYS A 42 -36.00 13.24 16.35
C LYS A 42 -36.90 14.38 16.83
N GLU A 43 -37.28 14.37 18.10
CA GLU A 43 -38.20 15.37 18.69
C GLU A 43 -37.61 16.78 18.70
N CYS A 44 -36.29 16.91 18.87
CA CYS A 44 -35.61 18.21 18.92
C CYS A 44 -34.83 18.55 17.64
N PHE A 45 -34.95 17.76 16.57
CA PHE A 45 -34.06 17.85 15.40
C PHE A 45 -34.13 19.23 14.73
N SER A 46 -35.34 19.77 14.56
CA SER A 46 -35.57 21.08 13.91
C SER A 46 -34.79 22.21 14.58
N ASP A 47 -34.63 22.13 15.91
CA ASP A 47 -34.06 23.17 16.75
C ASP A 47 -32.52 23.10 16.80
N LEU A 48 -31.93 22.04 16.26
CA LEU A 48 -30.49 21.88 16.19
C LEU A 48 -29.89 22.84 15.15
N GLN A 49 -28.69 23.34 15.44
CA GLN A 49 -27.92 24.11 14.47
C GLN A 49 -27.52 23.25 13.27
N THR A 50 -27.43 23.85 12.08
CA THR A 50 -27.04 23.17 10.83
C THR A 50 -25.77 22.34 10.98
N GLN A 51 -24.72 22.88 11.61
CA GLN A 51 -23.47 22.13 11.81
C GLN A 51 -23.65 20.86 12.67
N VAL A 52 -24.50 20.92 13.68
CA VAL A 52 -24.80 19.77 14.55
C VAL A 52 -25.59 18.72 13.76
N LYS A 53 -26.61 19.14 12.98
CA LYS A 53 -27.39 18.26 12.10
C LYS A 53 -26.50 17.51 11.12
N LEU A 54 -25.62 18.22 10.39
CA LEU A 54 -24.71 17.63 9.42
C LEU A 54 -23.77 16.60 10.07
N LYS A 55 -23.12 16.97 11.19
CA LYS A 55 -22.22 16.05 11.90
C LYS A 55 -22.95 14.84 12.47
N LEU A 56 -24.18 15.01 12.95
CA LEU A 56 -25.01 13.91 13.42
C LEU A 56 -25.33 12.93 12.28
N LEU A 57 -25.83 13.41 11.14
CA LEU A 57 -26.12 12.55 9.99
C LEU A 57 -24.87 11.84 9.47
N LEU A 58 -23.73 12.55 9.41
CA LEU A 58 -22.45 11.94 9.03
C LEU A 58 -21.98 10.89 10.05
N SER A 59 -22.36 10.98 11.32
CA SER A 59 -21.99 9.98 12.32
C SER A 59 -22.62 8.61 12.07
N PHE A 60 -23.73 8.55 11.32
CA PHE A 60 -24.44 7.30 11.03
C PHE A 60 -23.61 6.35 10.17
N PHE A 61 -22.73 6.87 9.31
CA PHE A 61 -21.80 6.05 8.51
C PHE A 61 -20.81 5.25 9.35
N HIS A 62 -20.54 5.69 10.58
CA HIS A 62 -19.58 5.04 11.46
C HIS A 62 -20.25 4.06 12.44
N ILE A 63 -21.58 3.93 12.40
CA ILE A 63 -22.31 2.96 13.20
C ILE A 63 -22.09 1.56 12.59
N PRO A 64 -21.62 0.57 13.37
CA PRO A 64 -21.45 -0.80 12.90
C PRO A 64 -22.75 -1.38 12.33
N ARG A 65 -22.67 -2.16 11.24
CA ARG A 65 -23.86 -2.69 10.53
C ARG A 65 -24.89 -3.39 11.43
N ARG A 66 -24.43 -4.20 12.39
CA ARG A 66 -25.31 -4.88 13.36
C ARG A 66 -26.18 -3.88 14.15
N ILE A 67 -25.60 -2.75 14.53
CA ILE A 67 -26.28 -1.72 15.30
C ILE A 67 -27.23 -0.92 14.41
N VAL A 68 -26.84 -0.63 13.17
CA VAL A 68 -27.72 0.00 12.17
C VAL A 68 -28.99 -0.82 11.95
N GLU A 69 -28.88 -2.15 11.87
CA GLU A 69 -30.04 -3.04 11.73
C GLU A 69 -30.91 -3.04 12.98
N GLU A 70 -30.30 -2.96 14.17
CA GLU A 70 -31.02 -2.94 15.44
C GLU A 70 -31.80 -1.63 15.65
N TRP A 71 -31.21 -0.49 15.25
CA TRP A 71 -31.76 0.86 15.45
C TRP A 71 -32.40 1.42 14.17
N LYS A 72 -32.75 0.53 13.23
CA LYS A 72 -33.22 0.88 11.89
C LYS A 72 -34.34 1.91 11.91
N THR A 73 -35.39 1.65 12.69
CA THR A 73 -36.58 2.49 12.77
C THR A 73 -36.24 3.88 13.29
N GLU A 74 -35.48 3.97 14.39
CA GLU A 74 -35.08 5.25 14.96
C GLU A 74 -34.19 6.06 14.01
N LEU A 75 -33.31 5.40 13.25
CA LEU A 75 -32.48 6.06 12.24
C LEU A 75 -33.31 6.58 11.06
N GLU A 76 -34.25 5.78 10.56
CA GLU A 76 -35.15 6.16 9.46
C GLU A 76 -35.99 7.39 9.85
N GLU A 77 -36.53 7.42 11.06
CA GLU A 77 -37.32 8.56 11.55
C GLU A 77 -36.49 9.85 11.66
N VAL A 78 -35.24 9.78 12.13
CA VAL A 78 -34.36 10.96 12.18
C VAL A 78 -34.00 11.44 10.76
N ILE A 79 -33.74 10.51 9.83
CA ILE A 79 -33.43 10.84 8.44
C ILE A 79 -34.63 11.47 7.73
N GLU A 80 -35.84 10.99 8.00
CA GLU A 80 -37.07 11.54 7.42
C GLU A 80 -37.27 13.00 7.84
N VAL A 81 -37.10 13.31 9.13
CA VAL A 81 -37.17 14.70 9.63
C VAL A 81 -36.07 15.56 8.99
N ALA A 82 -34.86 15.01 8.86
CA ALA A 82 -33.74 15.71 8.23
C ALA A 82 -33.94 15.98 6.73
N GLY A 83 -34.69 15.13 6.03
CA GLY A 83 -35.01 15.31 4.61
C GLY A 83 -35.94 16.49 4.34
N LEU A 84 -36.76 16.86 5.34
CA LEU A 84 -37.68 18.00 5.29
C LEU A 84 -37.07 19.29 5.85
N ASP A 85 -35.76 19.31 6.10
CA ASP A 85 -35.08 20.48 6.65
C ASP A 85 -35.00 21.62 5.61
N SER A 86 -35.04 22.86 6.07
CA SER A 86 -34.88 24.04 5.20
C SER A 86 -33.44 24.22 4.69
N GLU A 87 -32.47 23.61 5.37
CA GLU A 87 -31.07 23.69 4.97
C GLU A 87 -30.75 22.60 3.93
N LEU A 88 -30.57 23.02 2.67
CA LEU A 88 -30.34 22.11 1.54
C LEU A 88 -29.23 21.08 1.75
N TRP A 89 -28.16 21.42 2.47
CA TRP A 89 -27.09 20.47 2.81
C TRP A 89 -27.58 19.33 3.71
N VAL A 90 -28.47 19.62 4.66
CA VAL A 90 -29.06 18.63 5.56
C VAL A 90 -29.97 17.71 4.76
N SER A 91 -30.86 18.28 3.95
CA SER A 91 -31.83 17.53 3.13
C SER A 91 -31.14 16.66 2.08
N MET A 92 -30.09 17.16 1.43
CA MET A 92 -29.31 16.39 0.45
C MET A 92 -28.56 15.22 1.11
N ILE A 93 -27.97 15.41 2.29
CA ILE A 93 -27.32 14.31 3.03
C ILE A 93 -28.37 13.29 3.48
N ALA A 94 -29.48 13.74 4.04
CA ALA A 94 -30.59 12.88 4.45
C ALA A 94 -31.07 12.01 3.28
N GLU A 95 -31.24 12.61 2.10
CA GLU A 95 -31.62 11.88 0.89
C GLU A 95 -30.57 10.87 0.43
N THR A 96 -29.29 11.23 0.55
CA THR A 96 -28.17 10.34 0.19
C THR A 96 -28.09 9.13 1.13
N ILE A 97 -28.41 9.30 2.41
CA ILE A 97 -28.29 8.23 3.42
C ILE A 97 -29.59 7.47 3.69
N LYS A 98 -30.72 7.87 3.11
CA LYS A 98 -32.05 7.27 3.39
C LYS A 98 -32.11 5.75 3.20
N THR A 99 -31.30 5.19 2.30
CA THR A 99 -31.24 3.74 2.08
C THR A 99 -30.26 3.01 2.99
N LEU A 100 -29.38 3.73 3.70
CA LEU A 100 -28.33 3.14 4.55
C LEU A 100 -28.91 2.22 5.65
N PRO A 101 -29.97 2.58 6.40
CA PRO A 101 -30.54 1.69 7.41
C PRO A 101 -31.08 0.39 6.80
N THR A 102 -31.77 0.48 5.66
CA THR A 102 -32.40 -0.67 5.01
C THR A 102 -31.40 -1.55 4.25
N THR A 103 -30.65 -0.99 3.30
CA THR A 103 -29.80 -1.77 2.36
C THR A 103 -28.34 -1.83 2.77
N GLY A 104 -27.91 -0.98 3.71
CA GLY A 104 -26.48 -0.81 4.03
C GLY A 104 -25.69 -0.08 2.93
N SER A 105 -26.37 0.45 1.92
CA SER A 105 -25.77 1.20 0.81
C SER A 105 -26.40 2.59 0.71
N LEU A 106 -25.66 3.52 0.10
CA LEU A 106 -26.14 4.88 -0.14
C LEU A 106 -27.10 4.93 -1.31
N ASN A 107 -27.96 5.94 -1.25
CA ASN A 107 -28.92 6.20 -2.30
C ASN A 107 -28.20 6.87 -3.47
N THR A 108 -28.31 6.28 -4.66
CA THR A 108 -27.76 6.85 -5.90
C THR A 108 -28.81 7.61 -6.71
N GLU A 109 -30.07 7.57 -6.29
CA GLU A 109 -31.20 8.20 -6.97
C GLU A 109 -31.79 9.31 -6.08
N ILE A 110 -31.23 10.51 -6.23
CA ILE A 110 -31.68 11.72 -5.53
C ILE A 110 -32.85 12.32 -6.32
N SER A 111 -34.08 12.09 -5.86
CA SER A 111 -35.32 12.42 -6.57
C SER A 111 -36.54 12.69 -5.69
N ASP A 112 -36.48 12.41 -4.38
CA ASP A 112 -37.65 12.38 -3.50
C ASP A 112 -38.01 13.77 -2.98
N TYR A 113 -37.03 14.62 -2.71
CA TYR A 113 -37.27 15.98 -2.23
C TYR A 113 -37.26 16.99 -3.38
N GLU A 114 -38.34 17.77 -3.47
CA GLU A 114 -38.55 18.74 -4.56
C GLU A 114 -37.45 19.81 -4.65
N GLU A 115 -36.82 20.16 -3.52
CA GLU A 115 -35.77 21.19 -3.47
C GLU A 115 -34.40 20.68 -3.94
N THR A 116 -34.04 19.44 -3.62
CA THR A 116 -32.73 18.82 -3.96
C THR A 116 -32.71 18.21 -5.35
N ARG A 117 -33.85 17.65 -5.80
CA ARG A 117 -34.03 16.98 -7.09
C ARG A 117 -33.53 17.79 -8.29
N PRO A 118 -33.94 19.06 -8.52
CA PRO A 118 -33.48 19.81 -9.69
C PRO A 118 -31.97 20.04 -9.67
N ILE A 119 -31.40 20.33 -8.49
CA ILE A 119 -29.96 20.55 -8.32
C ILE A 119 -29.17 19.31 -8.76
N PHE A 120 -29.57 18.13 -8.30
CA PHE A 120 -28.91 16.88 -8.65
C PHE A 120 -29.13 16.50 -10.12
N THR A 121 -30.36 16.65 -10.62
CA THR A 121 -30.73 16.28 -11.99
C THR A 121 -29.97 17.13 -13.02
N ASP A 122 -29.90 18.44 -12.81
CA ASP A 122 -29.19 19.35 -13.72
C ASP A 122 -27.68 19.05 -13.74
N MET A 123 -27.08 18.84 -12.56
CA MET A 123 -25.68 18.45 -12.43
C MET A 123 -25.40 17.12 -13.16
N VAL A 124 -26.21 16.08 -12.95
CA VAL A 124 -26.04 14.78 -13.58
C VAL A 124 -26.19 14.87 -15.10
N ASN A 125 -27.15 15.65 -15.59
CA ASN A 125 -27.37 15.84 -17.03
C ASN A 125 -26.18 16.56 -17.68
N GLU A 126 -25.65 17.60 -17.05
CA GLU A 126 -24.46 18.28 -17.52
C GLU A 126 -23.24 17.36 -17.53
N LEU A 127 -22.99 16.65 -16.42
CA LEU A 127 -21.88 15.70 -16.31
C LEU A 127 -21.99 14.57 -17.32
N ARG A 128 -23.19 14.02 -17.56
CA ARG A 128 -23.43 12.98 -18.57
C ARG A 128 -23.02 13.47 -19.95
N ARG A 129 -23.39 14.70 -20.32
CA ARG A 129 -23.00 15.31 -21.59
C ARG A 129 -21.48 15.46 -21.70
N LEU A 130 -20.82 15.91 -20.63
CA LEU A 130 -19.36 16.08 -20.60
C LEU A 130 -18.63 14.73 -20.68
N VAL A 131 -19.10 13.70 -19.97
CA VAL A 131 -18.50 12.36 -20.00
C VAL A 131 -18.61 11.75 -21.39
N VAL A 132 -19.77 11.85 -22.04
CA VAL A 132 -19.95 11.35 -23.42
C VAL A 132 -19.05 12.11 -24.40
N LYS A 133 -18.92 13.44 -24.25
CA LYS A 133 -18.06 14.26 -25.10
C LYS A 133 -16.58 13.87 -25.03
N ASN A 134 -16.10 13.39 -23.87
CA ASN A 134 -14.68 13.09 -23.61
C ASN A 134 -14.40 11.59 -23.48
N ALA A 135 -15.28 10.72 -23.99
CA ALA A 135 -15.15 9.27 -23.85
C ALA A 135 -13.91 8.68 -24.57
N ASP A 136 -13.27 9.46 -25.46
CA ASP A 136 -12.11 9.08 -26.26
C ASP A 136 -10.76 9.23 -25.54
N LEU A 137 -10.73 9.84 -24.34
CA LEU A 137 -9.49 10.06 -23.59
C LEU A 137 -8.78 8.76 -23.14
N GLY A 138 -9.48 7.63 -23.13
CA GLY A 138 -8.89 6.32 -22.78
C GLY A 138 -8.37 6.24 -21.34
N LEU A 139 -8.86 7.09 -20.44
CA LEU A 139 -8.54 7.04 -19.02
C LEU A 139 -9.25 5.85 -18.38
N LEU A 140 -8.48 4.95 -17.78
CA LEU A 140 -9.00 3.77 -17.10
C LEU A 140 -8.95 3.94 -15.57
N PRO A 141 -9.85 3.29 -14.84
CA PRO A 141 -9.77 3.20 -13.38
C PRO A 141 -8.44 2.61 -12.89
N LEU A 142 -8.01 2.99 -11.69
CA LEU A 142 -6.68 2.63 -11.15
C LEU A 142 -6.52 1.12 -10.93
N GLU A 143 -7.62 0.43 -10.60
CA GLU A 143 -7.66 -1.02 -10.43
C GLU A 143 -7.27 -1.78 -11.70
N CYS A 144 -7.42 -1.17 -12.89
CA CYS A 144 -7.06 -1.79 -14.16
C CYS A 144 -5.55 -2.10 -14.27
N GLN A 145 -4.69 -1.41 -13.51
CA GLN A 145 -3.25 -1.66 -13.48
C GLN A 145 -2.89 -3.02 -12.87
N TYR A 146 -3.81 -3.61 -12.11
CA TYR A 146 -3.60 -4.86 -11.39
C TYR A 146 -4.30 -6.05 -12.07
N LEU A 147 -5.05 -5.80 -13.15
CA LEU A 147 -5.77 -6.85 -13.87
C LEU A 147 -4.86 -7.58 -14.84
N ASN A 148 -5.05 -8.90 -14.94
CA ASN A 148 -4.49 -9.67 -16.04
C ASN A 148 -5.17 -9.27 -17.36
N LYS A 149 -4.56 -9.65 -18.49
CA LYS A 149 -5.05 -9.26 -19.83
C LYS A 149 -6.51 -9.67 -20.09
N ALA A 150 -6.92 -10.87 -19.66
CA ALA A 150 -8.28 -11.36 -19.90
C ALA A 150 -9.31 -10.60 -19.06
N ALA A 151 -9.01 -10.38 -17.78
CA ALA A 151 -9.85 -9.61 -16.87
C ALA A 151 -9.96 -8.14 -17.33
N LEU A 152 -8.85 -7.54 -17.75
CA LEU A 152 -8.86 -6.17 -18.29
C LEU A 152 -9.80 -6.05 -19.48
N VAL A 153 -9.68 -6.95 -20.46
CA VAL A 153 -10.57 -6.95 -21.65
C VAL A 153 -12.03 -7.18 -21.25
N SER A 154 -12.30 -7.99 -20.23
CA SER A 154 -13.67 -8.21 -19.75
C SER A 154 -14.29 -6.98 -19.09
N VAL A 155 -13.50 -6.13 -18.41
CA VAL A 155 -14.01 -4.98 -17.65
C VAL A 155 -14.11 -3.73 -18.53
N VAL A 156 -13.08 -3.45 -19.33
CA VAL A 156 -12.96 -2.19 -20.10
C VAL A 156 -12.95 -2.42 -21.60
N GLY A 157 -13.17 -3.65 -22.06
CA GLY A 157 -13.15 -3.99 -23.48
C GLY A 157 -11.75 -4.01 -24.09
N GLN A 158 -11.70 -4.20 -25.40
CA GLN A 158 -10.45 -4.22 -26.15
C GLN A 158 -9.81 -2.82 -26.15
N GLN A 159 -8.60 -2.73 -25.59
CA GLN A 159 -7.87 -1.48 -25.54
C GLN A 159 -7.34 -1.07 -26.91
N ALA A 160 -7.43 0.23 -27.21
CA ALA A 160 -6.87 0.80 -28.43
C ALA A 160 -5.35 0.60 -28.45
N THR A 161 -4.81 0.30 -29.63
CA THR A 161 -3.37 0.22 -29.80
C THR A 161 -2.76 1.62 -29.64
N PRO A 162 -1.61 1.75 -28.94
CA PRO A 162 -0.94 3.04 -28.81
C PRO A 162 -0.68 3.71 -30.16
N VAL A 163 -0.90 5.02 -30.24
CA VAL A 163 -0.69 5.81 -31.45
C VAL A 163 0.79 5.75 -31.86
N LYS A 164 1.04 5.30 -33.09
CA LYS A 164 2.39 5.22 -33.63
C LYS A 164 2.85 6.58 -34.14
N HIS A 165 3.48 7.38 -33.28
CA HIS A 165 3.96 8.72 -33.65
C HIS A 165 5.19 8.72 -34.58
N PHE A 166 6.00 7.66 -34.55
CA PHE A 166 7.18 7.51 -35.40
C PHE A 166 7.54 6.03 -35.57
N THR A 167 8.49 5.74 -36.47
CA THR A 167 9.02 4.39 -36.66
C THR A 167 10.45 4.31 -36.13
N LEU A 168 10.71 3.37 -35.21
CA LEU A 168 12.05 3.11 -34.68
C LEU A 168 12.93 2.43 -35.74
N LYS A 169 14.05 3.06 -36.11
CA LYS A 169 15.05 2.47 -37.03
C LYS A 169 15.86 1.34 -36.41
N ARG A 170 16.06 1.37 -35.08
CA ARG A 170 16.82 0.38 -34.32
C ARG A 170 16.22 0.19 -32.93
N LYS A 171 16.42 -0.98 -32.32
CA LYS A 171 16.00 -1.25 -30.94
C LYS A 171 16.74 -0.34 -29.94
N PRO A 172 16.11 0.08 -28.84
CA PRO A 172 16.75 0.92 -27.81
C PRO A 172 17.81 0.13 -27.02
N LYS A 173 18.70 0.86 -26.33
CA LYS A 173 19.76 0.27 -25.49
C LYS A 173 19.23 -0.69 -24.41
N SER A 174 17.99 -0.49 -23.93
CA SER A 174 17.33 -1.38 -22.97
C SER A 174 17.12 -2.80 -23.49
N ALA A 175 17.01 -2.98 -24.81
CA ALA A 175 16.90 -4.32 -25.41
C ALA A 175 18.20 -5.11 -25.24
N ASN A 176 19.35 -4.48 -25.49
CA ASN A 176 20.67 -5.10 -25.28
C ASN A 176 20.90 -5.40 -23.79
N LEU A 177 20.54 -4.46 -22.91
CA LEU A 177 20.64 -4.64 -21.45
C LEU A 177 19.80 -5.85 -20.98
N ARG A 178 18.56 -5.98 -21.46
CA ARG A 178 17.72 -7.14 -21.12
C ARG A 178 18.34 -8.46 -21.59
N ALA A 179 18.92 -8.49 -22.79
CA ALA A 179 19.58 -9.70 -23.31
C ALA A 179 20.81 -10.09 -22.47
N GLU A 180 21.62 -9.11 -22.08
CA GLU A 180 22.78 -9.34 -21.21
C GLU A 180 22.36 -9.88 -19.83
N LEU A 181 21.32 -9.31 -19.21
CA LEU A 181 20.80 -9.78 -17.93
C LEU A 181 20.25 -11.20 -18.00
N LEU A 182 19.55 -11.54 -19.09
CA LEU A 182 19.05 -12.90 -19.30
C LEU A 182 20.21 -13.91 -19.48
N GLN A 183 21.24 -13.55 -20.25
CA GLN A 183 22.43 -14.40 -20.40
C GLN A 183 23.13 -14.63 -19.06
N LYS A 184 23.40 -13.55 -18.31
CA LYS A 184 24.03 -13.65 -16.98
C LYS A 184 23.20 -14.49 -16.01
N SER A 185 21.87 -14.39 -16.06
CA SER A 185 20.96 -15.22 -15.25
C SER A 185 21.07 -16.70 -15.62
N SER A 186 21.09 -17.02 -16.92
CA SER A 186 21.28 -18.40 -17.42
C SER A 186 22.64 -18.97 -17.01
N ASP A 187 23.71 -18.20 -17.16
CA ASP A 187 25.06 -18.61 -16.77
C ASP A 187 25.13 -18.90 -15.27
N ALA A 188 24.54 -18.04 -14.43
CA ALA A 188 24.44 -18.26 -12.99
C ALA A 188 23.64 -19.52 -12.62
N GLN A 189 22.49 -19.77 -13.26
CA GLN A 189 21.71 -20.99 -13.07
C GLN A 189 22.50 -22.24 -13.49
N SER A 190 23.29 -22.15 -14.55
CA SER A 190 24.14 -23.26 -15.02
C SER A 190 25.30 -23.56 -14.06
N CYS A 191 25.85 -22.53 -13.40
CA CYS A 191 26.88 -22.68 -12.38
C CYS A 191 26.33 -23.37 -11.11
N LEU A 192 25.08 -23.08 -10.70
CA LEU A 192 24.43 -23.77 -9.58
C LEU A 192 24.29 -25.29 -9.84
N LYS A 193 23.94 -25.68 -11.07
CA LYS A 193 23.86 -27.11 -11.46
C LYS A 193 25.22 -27.82 -11.49
N LYS A 194 26.33 -27.08 -11.55
CA LYS A 194 27.71 -27.62 -11.51
C LYS A 194 28.28 -27.72 -10.10
N ILE A 195 27.62 -27.14 -9.10
CA ILE A 195 27.94 -27.30 -7.67
C ILE A 195 27.01 -28.38 -7.12
N SER A 196 27.07 -29.61 -7.64
CA SER A 196 26.73 -30.75 -6.79
C SER A 196 27.83 -30.83 -5.75
N ALA A 197 27.49 -30.77 -4.47
CA ALA A 197 28.46 -30.88 -3.39
C ALA A 197 29.45 -32.03 -3.68
N PRO A 198 30.77 -31.82 -3.52
CA PRO A 198 31.70 -32.94 -3.61
C PRO A 198 31.31 -33.90 -2.49
N THR A 199 30.82 -35.09 -2.84
CA THR A 199 30.72 -36.21 -1.91
C THR A 199 32.17 -36.56 -1.54
N VAL A 200 32.69 -35.91 -0.51
CA VAL A 200 33.99 -36.25 0.09
C VAL A 200 33.90 -37.71 0.50
N PRO A 201 34.74 -38.62 -0.05
CA PRO A 201 34.75 -39.99 0.42
C PRO A 201 35.31 -40.00 1.85
N LEU A 202 34.47 -40.33 2.82
CA LEU A 202 34.90 -40.65 4.19
C LEU A 202 35.77 -41.91 4.12
N ARG A 203 37.09 -41.75 4.05
CA ARG A 203 38.04 -42.86 4.23
C ARG A 203 38.50 -42.86 5.69
N SER A 204 37.66 -43.43 6.54
CA SER A 204 38.07 -43.85 7.88
C SER A 204 38.98 -45.07 7.76
N ARG A 205 40.19 -44.97 8.33
CA ARG A 205 40.98 -46.03 9.02
C ARG A 205 42.49 -45.75 8.95
N GLY A 206 43.15 -45.72 10.11
CA GLY A 206 44.51 -46.26 10.25
C GLY A 206 45.56 -45.43 11.00
N ILE A 207 45.60 -45.62 12.33
CA ILE A 207 46.78 -45.70 13.21
C ILE A 207 47.38 -44.40 13.81
N PRO A 208 47.43 -44.28 15.16
CA PRO A 208 48.02 -43.16 15.86
C PRO A 208 49.53 -43.35 16.06
N ARG A 209 50.34 -42.31 15.81
CA ARG A 209 51.75 -42.29 16.21
C ARG A 209 52.10 -41.00 16.97
N LYS A 210 52.30 -41.23 18.27
CA LYS A 210 53.23 -40.62 19.23
C LYS A 210 53.17 -39.11 19.46
N MET A 211 52.71 -38.80 20.68
CA MET A 211 52.96 -37.59 21.46
C MET A 211 54.44 -37.18 21.40
N THR A 212 54.70 -35.94 21.02
CA THR A 212 55.80 -35.16 21.60
C THR A 212 55.20 -33.82 22.02
N ASP A 213 55.21 -33.66 23.33
CA ASP A 213 54.79 -32.52 24.12
C ASP A 213 55.93 -31.49 24.09
N THR A 214 55.70 -30.38 23.39
CA THR A 214 56.42 -29.11 23.62
C THR A 214 55.42 -27.98 23.48
N THR A 215 54.69 -27.69 24.55
CA THR A 215 53.90 -26.47 24.70
C THR A 215 54.83 -25.25 24.98
N PRO A 216 54.35 -23.99 24.95
CA PRO A 216 53.50 -23.51 26.04
C PRO A 216 52.23 -22.81 25.58
N LEU A 217 51.15 -23.18 26.26
CA LEU A 217 49.87 -22.50 26.35
C LEU A 217 50.03 -21.06 26.86
N LYS A 218 49.31 -20.11 26.26
CA LYS A 218 48.85 -18.92 26.96
C LYS A 218 47.55 -18.39 26.36
N GLY A 219 46.48 -18.43 27.16
CA GLY A 219 45.42 -17.41 27.14
C GLY A 219 44.05 -17.82 26.58
N ILE A 220 43.29 -18.63 27.30
CA ILE A 220 41.83 -18.59 27.25
C ILE A 220 41.34 -17.87 28.52
N PRO A 221 40.51 -16.82 28.42
CA PRO A 221 39.55 -16.52 29.46
C PRO A 221 38.22 -17.17 29.12
N SER A 222 37.89 -18.17 29.91
CA SER A 222 36.58 -18.77 30.09
C SER A 222 35.53 -17.71 30.46
N ARG A 223 34.35 -17.79 29.85
CA ARG A 223 33.06 -17.64 30.55
C ARG A 223 31.91 -18.14 29.68
N VAL A 224 31.48 -19.36 30.00
CA VAL A 224 30.14 -19.87 29.71
C VAL A 224 29.16 -19.16 30.66
N PRO A 225 27.90 -18.92 30.24
CA PRO A 225 26.82 -19.61 30.94
C PRO A 225 25.82 -20.28 29.99
N THR A 226 25.72 -21.60 30.17
CA THR A 226 24.51 -22.38 30.43
C THR A 226 23.16 -21.90 29.88
N GLY A 227 22.57 -22.74 29.01
CA GLY A 227 21.18 -23.17 29.21
C GLY A 227 20.16 -22.83 28.12
N GLY A 228 19.55 -23.87 27.57
CA GLY A 228 18.10 -23.87 27.31
C GLY A 228 17.65 -23.84 25.85
N PHE A 229 17.42 -25.03 25.29
CA PHE A 229 16.42 -25.22 24.24
C PHE A 229 15.05 -24.75 24.75
N ARG A 230 14.40 -23.81 24.05
CA ARG A 230 12.95 -23.62 24.14
C ARG A 230 12.41 -23.13 22.80
N SER A 231 11.56 -23.95 22.19
CA SER A 231 10.73 -23.62 21.04
C SER A 231 9.74 -22.50 21.39
N PRO A 232 9.33 -21.64 20.43
CA PRO A 232 8.51 -20.47 20.71
C PRO A 232 7.02 -20.82 20.80
N PRO A 233 6.24 -20.16 21.69
CA PRO A 233 4.78 -20.17 21.58
C PRO A 233 4.29 -19.10 20.60
N SER A 234 3.21 -19.45 19.93
CA SER A 234 2.35 -18.65 19.07
C SER A 234 1.69 -17.47 19.79
N SER A 235 1.77 -16.25 19.23
CA SER A 235 0.64 -15.31 19.05
C SER A 235 1.09 -13.89 18.65
N GLN A 236 0.43 -13.35 17.62
CA GLN A 236 0.15 -11.92 17.34
C GLN A 236 1.31 -10.97 16.97
N GLY A 237 1.27 -10.48 15.71
CA GLY A 237 1.92 -9.25 15.26
C GLY A 237 0.88 -8.14 14.96
N PRO A 238 1.29 -6.95 14.46
CA PRO A 238 2.65 -6.53 14.16
C PRO A 238 3.01 -5.19 14.85
N ASN A 239 3.97 -5.20 15.78
CA ASN A 239 4.64 -3.97 16.23
C ASN A 239 5.98 -3.81 15.50
N ARG A 240 6.17 -2.64 14.86
CA ARG A 240 7.39 -2.23 14.17
C ARG A 240 8.58 -2.19 15.15
N PRO A 241 9.80 -2.61 14.78
CA PRO A 241 10.97 -2.41 15.63
C PRO A 241 11.43 -0.95 15.60
N CYS A 242 11.55 -0.36 16.78
CA CYS A 242 12.15 0.93 17.08
C CYS A 242 13.67 0.85 16.88
N LEU A 243 14.24 1.72 16.05
CA LEU A 243 15.69 1.86 15.85
C LEU A 243 16.30 2.64 17.03
N SER A 244 17.12 1.95 17.80
CA SER A 244 17.99 2.51 18.84
C SER A 244 18.95 3.54 18.27
N ARG A 245 18.83 4.80 18.72
CA ARG A 245 19.84 5.85 18.54
C ARG A 245 21.05 5.57 19.42
N THR A 246 22.25 5.60 18.84
CA THR A 246 23.51 5.82 19.57
C THR A 246 24.07 7.21 19.23
N PRO A 247 24.77 7.89 20.17
CA PRO A 247 25.23 9.26 19.99
C PRO A 247 26.65 9.33 19.39
N ALA A 248 26.82 10.30 18.49
CA ALA A 248 28.03 11.06 18.13
C ALA A 248 29.32 10.33 17.69
N GLY A 249 29.59 10.40 16.38
CA GLY A 249 30.89 10.87 15.87
C GLY A 249 31.86 9.83 15.30
N ARG A 250 31.85 9.63 13.98
CA ARG A 250 32.99 9.88 13.04
C ARG A 250 32.83 9.13 11.71
N LYS A 251 32.98 9.94 10.63
CA LYS A 251 33.22 9.63 9.21
C LYS A 251 32.10 8.98 8.40
N GLU A 252 31.48 9.82 7.57
CA GLU A 252 30.92 9.46 6.27
C GLU A 252 31.75 8.36 5.56
N GLY A 253 31.13 7.20 5.35
CA GLY A 253 31.58 6.22 4.38
C GLY A 253 31.10 6.63 2.99
N GLY A 254 31.73 7.65 2.42
CA GLY A 254 31.48 8.10 1.06
C GLY A 254 31.71 6.95 0.06
N VAL A 255 30.68 6.61 -0.68
CA VAL A 255 30.78 5.71 -1.83
C VAL A 255 31.58 6.45 -2.90
N LYS A 256 32.85 6.07 -3.11
CA LYS A 256 33.62 6.51 -4.28
C LYS A 256 33.03 5.83 -5.51
N LEU A 257 32.45 6.62 -6.42
CA LEU A 257 32.17 6.16 -7.78
C LEU A 257 33.51 5.83 -8.43
N LEU A 258 33.74 4.55 -8.72
CA LEU A 258 34.85 4.12 -9.58
C LEU A 258 34.43 4.32 -11.04
N GLU A 259 35.26 4.98 -11.84
CA GLU A 259 35.07 5.05 -13.30
C GLU A 259 35.17 3.65 -13.92
N ILE A 260 34.46 3.44 -15.03
CA ILE A 260 34.22 2.13 -15.68
C ILE A 260 35.52 1.34 -16.00
N GLY A 261 36.69 1.99 -16.02
CA GLY A 261 37.99 1.35 -16.20
C GLY A 261 38.60 0.70 -14.94
N GLU A 262 38.12 1.04 -13.73
CA GLU A 262 38.72 0.62 -12.45
C GLU A 262 37.87 -0.41 -11.68
N GLN A 263 36.86 -0.99 -12.33
CA GLN A 263 36.09 -2.07 -11.72
C GLN A 263 36.95 -3.35 -11.68
N PRO A 264 37.15 -4.00 -10.51
CA PRO A 264 38.01 -5.17 -10.41
C PRO A 264 37.46 -6.29 -11.29
N LEU A 265 38.17 -6.59 -12.36
CA LEU A 265 37.85 -7.68 -13.28
C LEU A 265 38.05 -9.00 -12.56
N GLY A 266 37.00 -9.84 -12.52
CA GLY A 266 37.10 -11.19 -11.99
C GLY A 266 38.18 -12.00 -12.69
N TYR A 267 38.82 -12.93 -11.96
CA TYR A 267 39.99 -13.71 -12.39
C TYR A 267 39.89 -14.31 -13.81
N ALA A 268 38.69 -14.71 -14.24
CA ALA A 268 38.44 -15.24 -15.57
C ALA A 268 38.62 -14.20 -16.71
N ALA A 269 38.22 -12.96 -16.48
CA ALA A 269 38.37 -11.87 -17.46
C ALA A 269 39.82 -11.37 -17.53
N ALA A 270 40.50 -11.30 -16.39
CA ALA A 270 41.93 -10.98 -16.34
C ALA A 270 42.80 -12.03 -17.07
N LYS A 271 42.48 -13.32 -16.91
CA LYS A 271 43.19 -14.42 -17.59
C LYS A 271 42.97 -14.41 -19.10
N LYS A 272 41.78 -14.00 -19.58
CA LYS A 272 41.50 -13.88 -21.01
C LYS A 272 42.28 -12.73 -21.64
N ARG A 273 42.30 -11.56 -20.99
CA ARG A 273 43.05 -10.38 -21.46
C ARG A 273 44.56 -10.62 -21.48
N LYS A 274 45.12 -11.34 -20.49
CA LYS A 274 46.54 -11.72 -20.48
C LYS A 274 46.90 -12.65 -21.66
N ARG A 275 46.05 -13.63 -21.99
CA ARG A 275 46.25 -14.52 -23.14
C ARG A 275 46.18 -13.79 -24.48
N GLU A 276 45.33 -12.78 -24.59
CA GLU A 276 45.23 -11.96 -25.81
C GLU A 276 46.47 -11.09 -26.00
N GLN A 277 46.98 -10.48 -24.92
CA GLN A 277 48.25 -9.72 -24.96
C GLN A 277 49.47 -10.59 -25.28
N GLU A 278 49.59 -11.78 -24.69
CA GLU A 278 50.68 -12.71 -25.00
C GLU A 278 50.67 -13.15 -26.48
N LYS A 279 49.49 -13.27 -27.08
CA LYS A 279 49.33 -13.66 -28.48
C LYS A 279 49.68 -12.51 -29.43
N GLU A 280 49.36 -11.28 -29.06
CA GLU A 280 49.69 -10.06 -29.81
C GLU A 280 51.21 -9.76 -29.75
N GLU A 281 51.84 -9.98 -28.59
CA GLU A 281 53.29 -9.80 -28.43
C GLU A 281 54.09 -10.88 -29.18
N GLN A 282 53.60 -12.12 -29.24
CA GLN A 282 54.19 -13.17 -30.08
C GLN A 282 54.08 -12.87 -31.58
N GLN A 283 52.96 -12.29 -32.02
CA GLN A 283 52.80 -11.86 -33.43
C GLN A 283 53.72 -10.70 -33.78
N LYS A 284 53.94 -9.76 -32.86
CA LYS A 284 54.87 -8.64 -33.05
C LYS A 284 56.33 -9.10 -33.13
N LYS A 285 56.75 -10.02 -32.26
CA LYS A 285 58.09 -10.62 -32.30
C LYS A 285 58.32 -11.48 -33.54
N ALA A 286 57.29 -12.18 -34.03
CA ALA A 286 57.36 -12.93 -35.28
C ALA A 286 57.48 -12.02 -36.51
N ALA A 287 56.88 -10.83 -36.47
CA ALA A 287 57.01 -9.83 -37.54
C ALA A 287 58.38 -9.14 -37.55
N GLU A 288 58.98 -8.90 -36.37
CA GLU A 288 60.32 -8.30 -36.24
C GLU A 288 61.46 -9.27 -36.60
N GLN A 289 61.25 -10.59 -36.52
CA GLN A 289 62.24 -11.60 -36.96
C GLN A 289 62.16 -11.98 -38.44
N ALA A 290 61.20 -11.40 -39.19
CA ALA A 290 61.01 -11.64 -40.62
C ALA A 290 61.50 -10.48 -41.51
N THR A 291 62.33 -9.57 -40.96
CA THR A 291 63.06 -8.51 -41.68
C THR A 291 64.55 -8.72 -41.48
#